data_AF-A0A7Z8ZWN5-F1
#
_entry.id   AF-A0A7Z8ZWN5-F1
#
_cell.length_a   1.000
_cell.length_b   1.000
_cell.length_c   1.000
_cell.angle_alpha   90.00
_cell.angle_beta   90.00
_cell.angle_gamma   90.00
#
_symmetry.space_group_name_H-M   'P 1'
#
loop_
_entity.id
_entity.type
_entity.pdbx_description
1 polymer ?
#
loop_
_entity_poly.entity_id
_entity_poly.type
_entity_poly.pdbx_seq_one_letter_code
_entity_poly.pdbx_strand_id
1 'polypeptide(L)'
;MKKENIGLLFYGSVGSGKTYLACCIANTLIEDYQIGVKIRNFAQIINELQKGGFDFDKNAYIESLVNTSVLILDDLGIERDTSYAKEQVYNIVNNRYLKHKPTIFTTNLSYSQIENCTESVEY
;
A
#
# COMPACT_ATOMS: atom_id res chain seq x y z
N MET A 1 -5.62 13.91 -10.71
CA MET A 1 -4.93 12.95 -9.81
C MET A 1 -4.46 13.55 -8.49
N LYS A 2 -3.25 14.14 -8.35
CA LYS A 2 -2.75 14.63 -7.04
C LYS A 2 -3.65 15.68 -6.39
N LYS A 3 -4.11 16.67 -7.18
CA LYS A 3 -5.01 17.74 -6.71
C LYS A 3 -6.35 17.21 -6.17
N GLU A 4 -6.78 16.05 -6.66
CA GLU A 4 -8.05 15.40 -6.32
C GLU A 4 -7.84 14.20 -5.39
N ASN A 5 -6.61 13.95 -4.94
CA ASN A 5 -6.22 12.78 -4.15
C ASN A 5 -6.61 11.41 -4.76
N ILE A 6 -6.58 11.30 -6.09
CA ILE A 6 -6.93 10.06 -6.79
C ILE A 6 -5.72 9.12 -6.80
N GLY A 7 -5.91 7.92 -6.25
CA GLY A 7 -4.99 6.79 -6.33
C GLY A 7 -5.22 5.89 -7.55
N LEU A 8 -4.47 4.80 -7.64
CA LEU A 8 -4.64 3.78 -8.69
C LEU A 8 -4.70 2.39 -8.06
N LEU A 9 -5.47 1.50 -8.68
CA LEU A 9 -5.49 0.07 -8.37
C LEU A 9 -5.19 -0.71 -9.64
N PHE A 10 -4.07 -1.43 -9.65
CA PHE A 10 -3.75 -2.42 -10.66
C PHE A 10 -4.13 -3.80 -10.13
N TYR A 11 -5.08 -4.46 -10.79
CA TYR A 11 -5.51 -5.81 -10.43
C TYR A 11 -5.44 -6.75 -11.65
N GLY A 12 -5.35 -8.05 -11.41
CA GLY A 12 -5.27 -9.07 -12.45
C GLY A 12 -4.36 -10.23 -12.07
N SER A 13 -4.25 -11.23 -12.95
CA SER A 13 -3.48 -12.46 -12.69
C SER A 13 -1.99 -12.22 -12.43
N VAL A 14 -1.35 -13.17 -11.75
CA VAL A 14 0.11 -13.17 -11.53
C VAL A 14 0.84 -13.07 -12.88
N GLY A 15 1.92 -12.28 -12.92
CA GLY A 15 2.71 -12.09 -14.14
C GLY A 15 2.12 -11.11 -15.17
N SER A 16 1.00 -10.45 -14.88
CA SER A 16 0.38 -9.48 -15.80
C SER A 16 1.08 -8.11 -15.89
N GLY A 17 2.22 -7.93 -15.20
CA GLY A 17 3.00 -6.69 -15.24
C GLY A 17 2.53 -5.56 -14.31
N LYS A 18 1.63 -5.81 -13.35
CA LYS A 18 1.12 -4.78 -12.42
C LYS A 18 2.23 -4.04 -11.67
N THR A 19 3.13 -4.78 -11.03
CA THR A 19 4.28 -4.23 -10.29
C THR A 19 5.22 -3.49 -11.23
N TYR A 20 5.46 -4.05 -12.43
CA TYR A 20 6.26 -3.38 -13.45
C TYR A 20 5.69 -2.02 -13.84
N LEU A 21 4.39 -1.94 -14.13
CA LEU A 21 3.70 -0.68 -14.45
C LEU A 21 3.77 0.32 -13.30
N ALA A 22 3.56 -0.14 -12.07
CA ALA A 22 3.68 0.70 -10.87
C ALA A 22 5.11 1.27 -10.73
N CYS A 23 6.14 0.46 -10.98
CA CYS A 23 7.54 0.89 -10.98
C CYS A 23 7.85 1.86 -12.14
N CYS A 24 7.31 1.67 -13.34
CA CYS A 24 7.46 2.63 -14.43
C CYS A 24 6.90 4.01 -14.06
N ILE A 25 5.74 4.05 -13.41
CA ILE A 25 5.16 5.29 -12.87
C ILE A 25 6.10 5.88 -11.82
N ALA A 26 6.63 5.06 -10.90
CA ALA A 26 7.56 5.52 -9.87
C ALA A 26 8.83 6.15 -10.47
N ASN A 27 9.45 5.49 -11.46
CA ASN A 27 10.64 6.00 -12.13
C ASN A 27 10.36 7.35 -12.78
N THR A 28 9.25 7.47 -13.53
CA THR A 28 8.85 8.74 -14.16
C THR A 28 8.65 9.84 -13.09
N LEU A 29 7.96 9.53 -11.99
CA LEU A 29 7.73 10.48 -10.89
C LEU A 29 9.04 10.95 -10.24
N ILE A 30 10.00 10.05 -10.09
CA ILE A 30 11.30 10.36 -9.47
C ILE A 30 12.18 11.14 -10.45
N GLU A 31 12.39 10.63 -11.66
CA GLU A 31 13.35 11.16 -12.62
C GLU A 31 12.88 12.48 -13.24
N ASP A 32 11.64 12.52 -13.73
CA ASP A 32 11.15 13.67 -14.49
C ASP A 32 10.53 14.75 -13.59
N TYR A 33 9.93 14.34 -12.47
CA TYR A 33 9.17 15.24 -11.60
C TYR A 33 9.80 15.45 -10.21
N GLN A 34 10.87 14.75 -9.87
CA GLN A 34 11.55 14.85 -8.57
C GLN A 34 10.59 14.64 -7.38
N ILE A 35 9.60 13.76 -7.55
CA ILE A 35 8.61 13.41 -6.53
C ILE A 35 9.10 12.18 -5.78
N GLY A 36 9.19 12.28 -4.45
CA GLY A 36 9.51 11.14 -3.60
C GLY A 36 8.43 10.04 -3.65
N VAL A 37 8.84 8.84 -4.03
CA VAL A 37 7.99 7.63 -4.05
C VAL A 37 8.55 6.60 -3.09
N LYS A 38 7.70 5.93 -2.33
CA LYS A 38 8.08 4.69 -1.61
C LYS A 38 7.32 3.53 -2.20
N ILE A 39 8.02 2.42 -2.40
CA ILE A 39 7.45 1.14 -2.82
C ILE A 39 7.67 0.15 -1.68
N ARG A 40 6.60 -0.55 -1.28
CA ARG A 40 6.63 -1.59 -0.26
C ARG A 40 5.63 -2.68 -0.61
N ASN A 41 6.04 -3.93 -0.44
CA ASN A 41 5.10 -5.04 -0.34
C ASN A 41 4.45 -5.02 1.05
N PHE A 42 3.16 -5.28 1.14
CA PHE A 42 2.45 -5.16 2.42
C PHE A 42 2.93 -6.20 3.47
N ALA A 43 3.32 -7.40 3.05
CA ALA A 43 3.88 -8.43 3.94
C ALA A 43 5.21 -7.98 4.53
N GLN A 44 6.00 -7.21 3.79
CA GLN A 44 7.23 -6.62 4.31
C GLN A 44 6.92 -5.59 5.41
N ILE A 45 5.90 -4.74 5.22
CA ILE A 45 5.46 -3.77 6.24
C ILE A 45 5.08 -4.51 7.53
N ILE A 46 4.25 -5.55 7.45
CA ILE A 46 3.83 -6.32 8.63
C ILE A 46 5.00 -7.02 9.29
N ASN A 47 5.87 -7.66 8.51
CA ASN A 47 7.06 -8.31 9.03
C ASN A 47 7.99 -7.32 9.74
N GLU A 48 8.20 -6.12 9.20
CA GLU A 48 9.02 -5.08 9.83
C GLU A 48 8.39 -4.57 11.13
N LEU A 49 7.07 -4.33 11.14
CA LEU A 49 6.34 -3.93 12.34
C LEU A 49 6.34 -5.00 13.44
N GLN A 50 6.29 -6.28 13.07
CA GLN A 50 6.30 -7.40 14.01
C GLN A 50 7.70 -7.73 14.52
N LYS A 51 8.72 -7.70 13.66
CA LYS A 51 10.12 -8.02 14.01
C LYS A 51 10.83 -6.88 14.75
N GLY A 52 10.32 -5.66 14.67
CA GLY A 52 10.91 -4.51 15.33
C GLY A 52 11.19 -4.76 16.82
N GLY A 53 12.47 -4.82 17.19
CA GLY A 53 12.95 -4.94 18.56
C GLY A 53 12.89 -3.60 19.31
N PHE A 54 13.52 -3.52 20.49
CA PHE A 54 13.50 -2.34 21.35
C PHE A 54 13.96 -1.04 20.66
N ASP A 55 14.88 -1.11 19.71
CA ASP A 55 15.42 0.07 19.00
C ASP A 55 14.63 0.46 17.74
N PHE A 56 13.59 -0.29 17.38
CA PHE A 56 12.78 0.01 16.19
C PHE A 56 11.59 0.90 16.55
N ASP A 57 11.64 2.17 16.12
CA ASP A 57 10.52 3.08 16.24
C ASP A 57 9.45 2.79 15.18
N LYS A 58 8.46 1.99 15.59
CA LYS A 58 7.29 1.63 14.77
C LYS A 58 6.51 2.86 14.32
N ASN A 59 6.41 3.89 15.17
CA ASN A 59 5.64 5.09 14.85
C ASN A 59 6.36 5.90 13.77
N ALA A 60 7.67 6.11 13.92
CA ALA A 60 8.47 6.77 12.90
C ALA A 60 8.40 6.02 11.56
N TYR A 61 8.43 4.68 11.58
CA TYR A 61 8.29 3.88 10.37
C TYR A 61 6.94 4.09 9.68
N ILE A 62 5.82 4.00 10.42
CA ILE A 62 4.47 4.23 9.90
C ILE A 62 4.33 5.66 9.37
N GLU A 63 4.80 6.66 10.12
CA GLU A 63 4.80 8.06 9.69
C GLU A 63 5.56 8.25 8.38
N SER A 64 6.67 7.52 8.21
CA SER A 64 7.45 7.55 6.98
C SER A 64 6.67 7.01 5.76
N LEU A 65 5.74 6.08 5.95
CA LEU A 65 4.84 5.54 4.92
C LEU A 65 3.64 6.46 4.69
N VAL A 66 3.14 7.09 5.74
CA VAL A 66 2.01 8.03 5.67
C VAL A 66 2.40 9.34 4.99
N ASN A 67 3.59 9.88 5.28
CA ASN A 67 3.98 11.23 4.87
C ASN A 67 4.65 11.29 3.48
N THR A 68 5.09 10.17 2.90
CA THR A 68 5.66 10.15 1.55
C THR A 68 4.67 10.67 0.51
N SER A 69 5.17 11.35 -0.53
CA SER A 69 4.33 11.99 -1.55
C SER A 69 3.48 10.98 -2.31
N VAL A 70 4.08 9.87 -2.74
CA VAL A 70 3.37 8.72 -3.31
C VAL A 70 3.85 7.45 -2.62
N LEU A 71 2.90 6.59 -2.26
CA LEU A 71 3.17 5.25 -1.75
C LEU A 71 2.62 4.26 -2.77
N ILE A 72 3.43 3.26 -3.11
CA ILE A 72 3.03 2.09 -3.86
C ILE A 72 3.00 0.92 -2.88
N LEU A 73 1.80 0.38 -2.66
CA LEU A 73 1.57 -0.84 -1.90
C LEU A 73 1.42 -2.00 -2.87
N ASP A 74 2.45 -2.83 -2.95
CA ASP A 74 2.55 -3.93 -3.89
C ASP A 74 1.99 -5.23 -3.30
N ASP A 75 1.34 -6.03 -4.14
CA ASP A 75 0.79 -7.37 -3.86
C ASP A 75 -0.18 -7.43 -2.67
N LEU A 76 -1.05 -6.42 -2.56
CA LEU A 76 -2.08 -6.37 -1.52
C LEU A 76 -3.06 -7.54 -1.67
N GLY A 77 -3.38 -8.23 -0.58
CA GLY A 77 -4.42 -9.27 -0.53
C GLY A 77 -3.94 -10.70 -0.73
N ILE A 78 -2.61 -10.95 -0.76
CA ILE A 78 -2.02 -12.31 -0.80
C ILE A 78 -1.72 -12.82 0.62
N GLU A 79 -2.00 -12.03 1.65
CA GLU A 79 -1.38 -12.15 2.96
C GLU A 79 -2.26 -12.85 3.99
N ARG A 80 -1.63 -13.43 5.02
CA ARG A 80 -2.35 -14.08 6.12
C ARG A 80 -3.23 -13.06 6.83
N ASP A 81 -4.54 -13.26 6.70
CA ASP A 81 -5.68 -12.57 7.31
C ASP A 81 -5.59 -12.48 8.85
N THR A 82 -4.60 -11.77 9.38
CA THR A 82 -4.58 -11.41 10.80
C THR A 82 -5.29 -10.08 11.00
N SER A 83 -6.09 -9.97 12.06
CA SER A 83 -6.78 -8.72 12.41
C SER A 83 -5.78 -7.57 12.57
N TYR A 84 -4.59 -7.85 13.11
CA TYR A 84 -3.49 -6.89 13.20
C TYR A 84 -3.04 -6.36 11.83
N ALA A 85 -2.82 -7.23 10.84
CA ALA A 85 -2.42 -6.80 9.52
C ALA A 85 -3.46 -5.88 8.88
N LYS A 86 -4.76 -6.25 8.96
CA LYS A 86 -5.88 -5.44 8.46
C LYS A 86 -5.91 -4.06 9.11
N GLU A 87 -5.75 -4.01 10.43
CA GLU A 87 -5.69 -2.75 11.18
C GLU A 87 -4.54 -1.84 10.70
N GLN A 88 -3.34 -2.40 10.50
CA GLN A 88 -2.20 -1.62 10.02
C GLN A 88 -2.39 -1.11 8.58
N VAL A 89 -2.95 -1.91 7.66
CA VAL A 89 -3.31 -1.41 6.31
C VAL A 89 -4.28 -0.25 6.43
N TYR A 90 -5.37 -0.46 7.18
CA TYR A 90 -6.42 0.52 7.33
C TYR A 90 -5.85 1.83 7.87
N ASN A 91 -5.02 1.76 8.92
CA ASN A 91 -4.36 2.92 9.50
C ASN A 91 -3.48 3.65 8.47
N ILE A 92 -2.65 2.94 7.71
CA ILE A 92 -1.79 3.57 6.70
C ILE A 92 -2.64 4.23 5.60
N VAL A 93 -3.60 3.50 5.03
CA VAL A 93 -4.42 3.96 3.91
C VAL A 93 -5.31 5.14 4.32
N ASN A 94 -5.98 5.05 5.46
CA ASN A 94 -6.86 6.10 5.95
C ASN A 94 -6.08 7.39 6.27
N ASN A 95 -4.95 7.29 6.96
CA ASN A 95 -4.13 8.48 7.25
C ASN A 95 -3.59 9.15 5.98
N ARG A 96 -3.23 8.36 4.96
CA ARG A 96 -2.81 8.90 3.66
C ARG A 96 -3.96 9.59 2.94
N TYR A 97 -5.16 9.00 2.97
CA TYR A 97 -6.37 9.59 2.42
C TYR A 97 -6.67 10.95 3.07
N LEU A 98 -6.68 11.02 4.41
CA LEU A 98 -6.92 12.25 5.16
C LEU A 98 -5.87 13.34 4.91
N LYS A 99 -4.62 12.95 4.64
CA LYS A 99 -3.51 13.88 4.32
C LYS A 99 -3.41 14.23 2.83
N HIS A 100 -4.36 13.81 2.00
CA HIS A 100 -4.34 13.99 0.55
C HIS A 100 -3.06 13.47 -0.11
N LYS A 101 -2.61 12.29 0.32
CA LYS A 101 -1.45 11.58 -0.23
C LYS A 101 -1.91 10.39 -1.07
N PRO A 102 -1.87 10.47 -2.41
CA PRO A 102 -2.38 9.40 -3.27
C PRO A 102 -1.57 8.11 -3.10
N THR A 103 -2.23 6.97 -3.25
CA THR A 103 -1.64 5.63 -3.10
C THR A 103 -1.91 4.81 -4.36
N ILE A 104 -0.89 4.08 -4.82
CA ILE A 104 -1.00 3.11 -5.90
C ILE A 104 -0.99 1.72 -5.27
N PHE A 105 -1.93 0.87 -5.66
CA PHE A 105 -2.04 -0.49 -5.17
C PHE A 105 -1.84 -1.46 -6.33
N THR A 106 -1.17 -2.58 -6.07
CA THR A 106 -1.25 -3.76 -6.94
C THR A 106 -1.87 -4.92 -6.17
N THR A 107 -2.61 -5.79 -6.86
CA THR A 107 -3.21 -6.97 -6.25
C THR A 107 -3.40 -8.09 -7.27
N ASN A 108 -3.26 -9.34 -6.82
CA ASN A 108 -3.63 -10.52 -7.59
C ASN A 108 -5.09 -10.95 -7.38
N LEU A 109 -5.84 -10.23 -6.54
CA LEU A 109 -7.27 -10.45 -6.37
C LEU A 109 -8.02 -10.11 -7.66
N SER A 110 -8.97 -10.97 -8.01
CA SER A 110 -9.91 -10.69 -9.09
C SER A 110 -10.89 -9.59 -8.68
N TYR A 111 -11.47 -8.91 -9.68
CA TYR A 111 -12.49 -7.90 -9.44
C TYR A 111 -13.65 -8.44 -8.58
N SER A 112 -14.11 -9.67 -8.85
CA SER A 112 -15.17 -10.31 -8.08
C SER A 112 -14.81 -10.49 -6.60
N GLN A 113 -13.55 -10.79 -6.28
CA GLN A 113 -13.08 -10.93 -4.90
C GLN A 113 -12.98 -9.57 -4.19
N ILE A 114 -12.61 -8.51 -4.92
CA ILE A 114 -12.57 -7.15 -4.40
C ILE A 114 -13.98 -6.62 -4.14
N GLU A 115 -14.89 -6.80 -5.10
CA GLU A 115 -16.28 -6.34 -5.02
C GLU A 115 -17.08 -7.07 -3.94
N ASN A 116 -16.89 -8.39 -3.84
CA ASN A 116 -17.57 -9.24 -2.87
C ASN A 116 -16.66 -9.55 -1.68
N CYS A 117 -15.89 -8.56 -1.21
CA CYS A 117 -15.08 -8.70 0.00
C CYS A 117 -16.02 -8.86 1.21
N THR A 118 -16.51 -10.07 1.46
CA THR A 118 -17.32 -10.40 2.62
C THR A 118 -16.41 -10.41 3.83
N GLU A 119 -16.50 -9.36 4.65
CA GLU A 119 -15.97 -9.43 6.00
C GLU A 119 -16.69 -10.57 6.72
N SER A 120 -15.93 -11.54 7.21
CA SER A 120 -16.30 -12.17 8.48
C SER A 120 -16.22 -11.07 9.53
N VAL A 121 -17.30 -10.32 9.69
CA VAL A 121 -17.51 -9.42 10.83
C VAL A 121 -17.65 -10.32 12.04
N GLU A 122 -16.51 -10.66 12.67
CA GLU A 122 -16.55 -11.21 14.01
C GLU A 122 -16.93 -10.06 14.96
N TYR A 123 -18.12 -10.20 15.56
CA TYR A 123 -18.68 -9.34 16.60
C TYR A 123 -17.86 -9.38 17.89
#